data_AF-A0A1A9S1M1-F1
#
_entry.id   AF-A0A1A9S1M1-F1
#
_cell.length_a   1.000
_cell.length_b   1.000
_cell.length_c   1.000
_cell.angle_alpha   90.00
_cell.angle_beta   90.00
_cell.angle_gamma   90.00
#
_symmetry.space_group_name_H-M   'P 1'
#
loop_
_entity.id
_entity.type
_entity.pdbx_description
1 polymer ?
#
loop_
_entity_poly.entity_id
_entity_poly.type
_entity_poly.pdbx_seq_one_letter_code
_entity_poly.pdbx_strand_id
1 'polypeptide(L)'
;MKTIKPDKNPAITDASCLTKYVAERIPKLDQSIKGRFPEKNAVFILELSENTSTGDFYGYLFNRYSGKIYRFAYEANELLVLEMKPMF
;
A
#
# COMPACT_ATOMS: atom_id res chain seq x y z
N MET A 1 -6.68 -5.56 14.48
CA MET A 1 -6.02 -4.91 13.32
C MET A 1 -4.52 -4.97 13.55
N LYS A 2 -3.79 -5.60 12.62
CA LYS A 2 -2.33 -5.77 12.71
C LYS A 2 -1.67 -4.82 11.75
N THR A 3 -0.92 -3.85 12.27
CA THR A 3 -0.16 -2.90 11.46
C THR A 3 1.21 -3.47 11.13
N ILE A 4 1.57 -3.46 9.85
CA ILE A 4 2.86 -3.84 9.29
C ILE A 4 3.52 -2.55 8.82
N LYS A 5 4.54 -2.11 9.54
CA LYS A 5 5.39 -0.97 9.18
C LYS A 5 6.84 -1.39 9.03
N PRO A 6 7.63 -0.70 8.19
CA PRO A 6 9.06 -0.98 8.05
C PRO A 6 9.86 -0.92 9.36
N ASP A 7 9.48 -0.04 10.30
CA ASP A 7 10.17 0.10 11.59
C ASP A 7 9.92 -1.05 12.57
N LYS A 8 8.94 -1.92 12.32
CA LYS A 8 8.48 -2.95 13.28
C LYS A 8 8.57 -4.40 12.78
N ASN A 9 9.00 -4.62 11.55
CA ASN A 9 9.25 -5.94 11.00
C ASN A 9 10.65 -5.99 10.40
N PRO A 10 11.62 -6.73 10.97
CA PRO A 10 13.01 -6.74 10.51
C PRO A 10 13.18 -7.25 9.06
N ALA A 11 12.18 -7.94 8.51
CA ALA A 11 12.16 -8.35 7.11
C ALA A 11 11.76 -7.22 6.14
N ILE A 12 11.30 -6.07 6.65
CA ILE A 12 10.81 -4.93 5.88
C ILE A 12 11.60 -3.70 6.31
N THR A 13 12.69 -3.37 5.63
CA THR A 13 13.59 -2.29 6.07
C THR A 13 13.21 -0.90 5.54
N ASP A 14 12.40 -0.85 4.48
CA ASP A 14 11.89 0.38 3.88
C ASP A 14 10.60 0.16 3.06
N ALA A 15 10.07 1.22 2.45
CA ALA A 15 8.89 1.17 1.60
C ALA A 15 9.05 0.25 0.37
N SER A 16 10.25 0.06 -0.15
CA SER A 16 10.54 -0.87 -1.25
C SER A 16 10.39 -2.31 -0.77
N CYS A 17 10.87 -2.63 0.44
CA CYS A 17 10.66 -3.95 1.03
C CYS A 17 9.17 -4.24 1.30
N LEU A 18 8.39 -3.25 1.75
CA LEU A 18 6.95 -3.44 1.98
C LEU A 18 6.19 -3.63 0.66
N THR A 19 6.57 -2.87 -0.36
CA THR A 19 6.02 -3.03 -1.72
C THR A 19 6.30 -4.42 -2.27
N LYS A 20 7.53 -4.93 -2.10
CA LYS A 20 7.89 -6.29 -2.49
C LYS A 20 7.12 -7.35 -1.69
N TYR A 21 6.97 -7.16 -0.38
CA TYR A 21 6.16 -8.05 0.46
C TYR A 21 4.73 -8.16 -0.05
N VAL A 22 4.09 -7.04 -0.39
CA VAL A 22 2.72 -7.05 -0.93
C VAL A 22 2.65 -7.74 -2.29
N ALA A 23 3.61 -7.49 -3.17
CA ALA A 23 3.67 -8.19 -4.46
C ALA A 23 3.80 -9.72 -4.32
N GLU A 24 4.56 -10.20 -3.32
CA GLU A 24 4.78 -11.63 -3.09
C GLU A 24 3.66 -12.31 -2.29
N ARG A 25 3.10 -11.62 -1.29
CA ARG A 25 2.17 -12.20 -0.31
C ARG A 25 0.72 -11.85 -0.56
N ILE A 26 0.45 -10.73 -1.23
CA ILE A 26 -0.90 -10.22 -1.49
C ILE A 26 -0.98 -9.79 -2.98
N PRO A 27 -0.77 -10.72 -3.94
CA PRO A 27 -0.58 -10.37 -5.34
C PRO A 27 -1.80 -9.68 -5.97
N LYS A 28 -3.02 -9.97 -5.48
CA LYS A 28 -4.23 -9.29 -5.95
C LYS A 28 -4.24 -7.80 -5.62
N LEU A 29 -3.78 -7.42 -4.42
CA LEU A 29 -3.64 -6.02 -4.02
C LEU A 29 -2.60 -5.31 -4.89
N ASP A 30 -1.44 -5.92 -5.12
CA ASP A 30 -0.41 -5.38 -6.01
C ASP A 30 -0.94 -5.16 -7.44
N GLN A 31 -1.69 -6.12 -7.98
CA GLN A 31 -2.32 -5.99 -9.30
C GLN A 31 -3.33 -4.83 -9.34
N SER A 32 -4.19 -4.69 -8.32
CA SER A 32 -5.14 -3.57 -8.25
C SER A 32 -4.44 -2.23 -8.16
N ILE A 33 -3.35 -2.11 -7.38
CA ILE A 33 -2.54 -0.88 -7.29
C ILE A 33 -1.93 -0.56 -8.66
N LYS A 34 -1.32 -1.55 -9.32
CA LYS A 34 -0.73 -1.38 -10.66
C LYS A 34 -1.76 -1.10 -11.77
N GLY A 35 -3.01 -1.52 -11.59
CA GLY A 35 -4.11 -1.18 -12.48
C GLY A 35 -4.57 0.27 -12.28
N ARG A 36 -4.57 0.76 -11.04
CA ARG A 36 -4.98 2.12 -10.71
C ARG A 36 -3.93 3.18 -11.06
N PHE A 37 -2.65 2.83 -10.94
CA PHE A 37 -1.51 3.69 -11.22
C PHE A 37 -0.69 3.13 -12.39
N PRO A 38 -0.84 3.68 -13.61
CA PRO A 38 -0.15 3.15 -14.79
C PRO A 38 1.38 3.25 -14.71
N GLU A 39 1.91 4.14 -13.86
CA GLU A 39 3.34 4.31 -13.55
C GLU A 39 3.82 3.26 -12.53
N LYS A 40 3.71 1.97 -12.88
CA LYS A 40 3.86 0.83 -11.95
C LYS A 40 5.17 0.82 -11.13
N ASN A 41 6.26 1.37 -11.67
CA ASN A 41 7.57 1.41 -11.00
C ASN A 41 7.77 2.63 -10.10
N ALA A 42 6.76 3.49 -9.96
CA ALA A 42 6.85 4.72 -9.18
C ALA A 42 6.00 4.67 -7.90
N VAL A 43 5.22 3.61 -7.65
CA VAL A 43 4.34 3.51 -6.49
C VAL A 43 4.96 2.61 -5.42
N PHE A 44 5.07 3.15 -4.20
CA PHE A 44 5.63 2.47 -3.05
C PHE A 44 4.60 2.42 -1.91
N ILE A 45 4.54 1.32 -1.20
CA ILE A 45 3.69 1.15 -0.02
C ILE A 45 4.47 1.62 1.20
N LEU A 46 3.97 2.67 1.86
CA LEU A 46 4.59 3.24 3.05
C LEU A 46 4.18 2.50 4.33
N GLU A 47 2.91 2.11 4.38
CA GLU A 47 2.31 1.43 5.52
C GLU A 47 1.21 0.49 5.04
N LEU A 48 1.08 -0.65 5.70
CA LEU A 48 0.06 -1.66 5.45
C LEU A 48 -0.52 -2.12 6.78
N SER A 49 -1.83 -2.15 6.91
CA SER A 49 -2.54 -2.73 8.04
C SER A 49 -3.53 -3.77 7.55
N GLU A 50 -3.54 -4.92 8.21
CA GLU A 50 -4.47 -6.01 7.93
C GLU A 50 -5.56 -6.05 9.00
N ASN A 51 -6.81 -6.12 8.55
CA ASN A 51 -7.92 -6.50 9.41
C ASN A 51 -8.07 -8.02 9.39
N THR A 52 -7.50 -8.69 10.39
CA THR A 52 -7.47 -10.16 10.48
C THR A 52 -8.85 -10.82 10.56
N SER A 53 -9.90 -10.08 10.89
CA SER A 53 -11.26 -10.62 10.96
C SER A 53 -11.95 -10.67 9.59
N THR A 54 -11.63 -9.73 8.70
CA THR A 54 -12.26 -9.59 7.38
C THR A 54 -11.32 -9.95 6.22
N GLY A 55 -10.01 -9.93 6.46
CA GLY A 55 -8.98 -10.08 5.44
C GLY A 55 -8.73 -8.80 4.64
N ASP A 56 -9.30 -7.66 5.07
CA ASP A 56 -9.15 -6.38 4.37
C ASP A 56 -7.79 -5.72 4.67
N PHE A 57 -7.29 -4.93 3.71
CA PHE A 57 -6.02 -4.22 3.83
C PHE A 57 -6.20 -2.71 3.73
N TYR A 58 -5.45 -1.97 4.53
CA TYR A 58 -5.47 -0.50 4.55
C TYR A 58 -4.06 0.03 4.57
N GLY A 59 -3.85 1.24 4.07
CA GLY A 59 -2.50 1.81 4.15
C GLY A 59 -2.31 3.10 3.40
N TYR A 60 -1.04 3.38 3.13
CA TYR A 60 -0.61 4.56 2.39
C TYR A 60 0.32 4.18 1.24
N LEU A 61 0.10 4.82 0.09
CA LEU A 61 0.92 4.71 -1.10
C LEU A 61 1.64 6.04 -1.32
N PHE A 62 2.90 5.98 -1.72
CA PHE A 62 3.63 7.11 -2.26
C PHE A 62 3.83 6.90 -3.76
N ASN A 63 3.31 7.80 -4.58
CA ASN A 63 3.64 7.83 -6.00
C ASN A 63 4.77 8.84 -6.22
N ARG A 64 5.97 8.32 -6.53
CA ARG A 64 7.19 9.10 -6.78
C ARG A 64 7.10 10.00 -8.01
N TYR A 65 6.35 9.61 -9.04
CA TYR A 65 6.18 10.42 -10.25
C TYR A 65 5.38 11.70 -9.97
N SER A 66 4.26 11.56 -9.26
CA SER A 66 3.43 12.71 -8.86
C SER A 66 3.89 13.42 -7.59
N GLY A 67 4.75 12.79 -6.78
CA GLY A 67 5.12 13.25 -5.44
C GLY A 67 4.01 13.16 -4.39
N LYS A 68 2.88 12.52 -4.71
CA LYS A 68 1.68 12.48 -3.86
C LYS A 68 1.61 11.23 -2.99
N ILE A 69 0.98 11.39 -1.82
CA ILE A 69 0.61 10.31 -0.93
C ILE A 69 -0.89 10.04 -1.05
N TYR A 70 -1.25 8.77 -1.15
CA TYR A 70 -2.64 8.32 -1.21
C TYR A 70 -2.92 7.42 -0.03
N ARG A 71 -4.09 7.58 0.58
CA ARG A 71 -4.63 6.57 1.49
C ARG A 71 -5.37 5.54 0.66
N PHE A 72 -5.25 4.26 1.00
CA PHE A 72 -6.01 3.20 0.34
C PHE A 72 -6.74 2.29 1.34
N ALA A 73 -7.80 1.69 0.84
CA ALA A 73 -8.49 0.55 1.42
C ALA A 73 -8.66 -0.52 0.33
N TYR A 74 -8.46 -1.77 0.69
CA TYR A 74 -8.65 -2.93 -0.17
C TYR A 74 -9.59 -3.90 0.52
N GLU A 75 -10.83 -3.90 0.05
CA GLU A 75 -11.96 -4.58 0.66
C GLU A 75 -12.67 -5.40 -0.41
N ALA A 76 -13.06 -6.64 -0.09
CA ALA A 76 -13.77 -7.53 -1.04
C ALA A 76 -13.09 -7.70 -2.43
N ASN A 77 -11.76 -7.57 -2.51
CA ASN A 77 -10.93 -7.55 -3.73
C ASN A 77 -10.99 -6.25 -4.57
N GLU A 78 -11.58 -5.18 -4.05
CA GLU A 78 -11.63 -3.88 -4.70
C GLU A 78 -10.69 -2.87 -4.04
N LEU A 79 -9.98 -2.09 -4.85
CA LEU A 79 -9.07 -1.04 -4.37
C LEU A 79 -9.76 0.31 -4.40
N LEU A 80 -9.93 0.90 -3.22
CA LEU A 80 -10.36 2.27 -3.02
C LEU A 80 -9.15 3.13 -2.70
N VAL A 81 -8.99 4.25 -3.41
CA VAL A 81 -7.85 5.16 -3.24
C VAL A 81 -8.36 6.59 -3.07
N LEU A 82 -7.87 7.26 -2.04
CA LEU A 82 -8.19 8.64 -1.72
C LEU A 82 -6.89 9.46 -1.71
N GLU A 83 -6.79 10.43 -2.61
CA GLU A 83 -5.68 11.37 -2.63
C GLU A 83 -5.70 12.22 -1.36
N MET A 84 -4.59 12.27 -0.63
CA MET A 84 -4.49 13.14 0.54
C MET A 84 -4.19 14.57 0.09
N LYS A 85 -5.05 15.52 0.48
CA LYS A 85 -4.69 16.94 0.36
C LYS A 85 -3.50 17.22 1.28
N PRO A 86 -2.51 18.01 0.84
CA PRO A 86 -1.47 18.46 1.74
C PRO A 86 -2.11 19.25 2.89
N MET A 87 -1.77 18.88 4.13
CA MET A 87 -2.11 19.69 5.30
C MET A 87 -1.06 20.81 5.35
N PHE A 88 -1.42 21.98 4.85
CA PHE A 88 -0.70 23.23 5.09
C PHE A 88 -1.41 24.01 6.19
#